data_AF-A0A967TI67-F1
#
_entry.id   AF-A0A967TI67-F1
#
_cell.length_a   1.000
_cell.length_b   1.000
_cell.length_c   1.000
_cell.angle_alpha   90.00
_cell.angle_beta   90.00
_cell.angle_gamma   90.00
#
_symmetry.space_group_name_H-M   'P 1'
#
loop_
_entity.id
_entity.type
_entity.pdbx_description
1 polymer ?
#
loop_
_entity_poly.entity_id
_entity_poly.type
_entity_poly.pdbx_seq_one_letter_code
_entity_poly.pdbx_strand_id
1 'polypeptide(L)'
;TTAELVEHTGSTFDEAEEEMARLLGAYDGEAAVSPEGELVYAFPDLMTTVRGKRRPREPDPAWLRLEPPRELTGNTAGANAVVAGMNAFTLVASATAPWFIFPRLGLGGTAAFVALVLVP
;
A
#
# COMPACT_ATOMS: atom_id res chain seq x y z
N THR A 1 6.01 11.18 -26.41
CA THR A 1 6.33 12.49 -27.01
C THR A 1 7.03 13.36 -25.97
N THR A 2 7.56 14.54 -26.32
CA THR A 2 8.27 15.40 -25.32
C THR A 2 7.35 15.77 -24.15
N ALA A 3 6.07 15.99 -24.41
CA ALA A 3 5.07 16.28 -23.37
C ALA A 3 4.90 15.12 -22.37
N GLU A 4 4.84 13.88 -22.86
CA GLU A 4 4.76 12.69 -21.99
C GLU A 4 6.00 12.53 -21.10
N LEU A 5 7.18 12.89 -21.62
CA LEU A 5 8.42 12.82 -20.84
C LEU A 5 8.38 13.83 -19.69
N VAL A 6 7.99 15.08 -19.97
CA VAL A 6 7.78 16.11 -18.94
C VAL A 6 6.78 15.66 -17.88
N GLU A 7 5.66 15.06 -18.29
CA GLU A 7 4.65 14.55 -17.36
C GLU A 7 5.21 13.45 -16.44
N HIS A 8 6.00 12.53 -16.97
CA HIS A 8 6.49 11.37 -16.23
C HIS A 8 7.75 11.64 -15.39
N THR A 9 8.61 12.57 -15.81
CA THR A 9 9.88 12.88 -15.12
C THR A 9 9.79 14.14 -14.27
N GLY A 10 8.81 15.02 -14.51
CA GLY A 10 8.73 16.34 -13.90
C GLY A 10 9.79 17.32 -14.40
N SER A 11 10.49 17.01 -15.50
CA SER A 11 11.52 17.85 -16.10
C SER A 11 10.93 19.08 -16.79
N THR A 12 11.72 20.13 -16.98
CA THR A 12 11.32 21.25 -17.85
C THR A 12 11.28 20.81 -19.32
N PHE A 13 10.59 21.57 -20.16
CA PHE A 13 10.46 21.23 -21.58
C PHE A 13 11.82 21.19 -22.29
N ASP A 14 12.69 22.17 -22.00
CA ASP A 14 14.05 22.24 -22.57
C ASP A 14 14.90 21.02 -22.16
N GLU A 15 14.85 20.63 -20.89
CA GLU A 15 15.55 19.43 -20.39
C GLU A 15 15.00 18.15 -21.02
N ALA A 16 13.68 18.06 -21.21
CA ALA A 16 13.05 16.92 -21.85
C ALA A 16 13.41 16.82 -23.34
N GLU A 17 13.57 17.95 -24.05
CA GLU A 17 14.05 17.97 -25.43
C GLU A 17 15.51 17.50 -25.54
N GLU A 18 16.39 18.00 -24.68
CA GLU A 18 17.80 17.56 -24.63
C GLU A 18 17.91 16.06 -24.31
N GLU A 19 17.11 15.59 -23.34
CA GLU A 19 17.04 14.18 -22.96
C GLU A 19 16.54 13.31 -24.12
N MET A 20 15.49 13.74 -24.81
CA MET A 20 14.97 13.03 -25.98
C MET A 20 15.99 12.96 -27.11
N ALA A 21 16.70 14.05 -27.40
CA ALA A 21 17.77 14.07 -28.39
C ALA A 21 18.90 13.09 -28.03
N ARG A 22 19.27 13.01 -26.74
CA ARG A 22 20.25 12.04 -26.25
C ARG A 22 19.76 10.61 -26.42
N LEU A 23 18.49 10.33 -26.09
CA LEU A 23 17.91 9.00 -26.20
C LEU A 23 17.82 8.54 -27.66
N LEU A 24 17.43 9.43 -28.58
CA LEU A 24 17.43 9.15 -30.02
C LEU A 24 18.81 8.70 -30.51
N GLY A 25 19.86 9.43 -30.13
CA GLY A 25 21.23 9.06 -30.51
C GLY A 25 21.75 7.79 -29.83
N ALA A 26 21.36 7.54 -28.58
CA ALA A 26 21.84 6.39 -27.80
C ALA A 26 21.18 5.06 -28.20
N TYR A 27 19.94 5.10 -28.68
CA TYR A 27 19.12 3.90 -28.94
C TYR A 27 18.65 3.78 -30.39
N ASP A 28 19.32 4.47 -31.32
CA ASP A 28 19.00 4.51 -32.75
C ASP A 28 17.50 4.77 -32.99
N GLY A 29 16.99 5.78 -32.27
CA GLY A 29 15.59 6.15 -32.31
C GLY A 29 15.27 7.05 -33.52
N GLU A 30 14.04 6.95 -33.99
CA GLU A 30 13.53 7.72 -35.13
C GLU A 30 12.51 8.75 -34.65
N ALA A 31 12.58 9.97 -35.18
CA ALA A 31 11.58 11.01 -34.95
C ALA A 31 10.63 11.10 -36.15
N ALA A 32 9.32 10.98 -35.91
CA ALA A 32 8.29 11.06 -36.93
C ALA A 32 7.15 11.98 -36.47
N VAL A 33 6.51 12.65 -37.42
CA VAL A 33 5.31 13.47 -37.15
C VAL A 33 4.08 12.59 -37.32
N SER A 34 3.21 12.54 -36.31
CA SER A 34 1.95 11.81 -36.38
C SER A 34 1.00 12.45 -37.42
N PRO A 35 0.02 11.71 -37.95
CA PRO A 35 -1.02 12.28 -38.82
C PRO A 35 -1.76 13.47 -38.20
N GLU A 36 -1.78 13.55 -36.86
CA GLU A 36 -2.37 14.61 -36.05
C GLU A 36 -1.42 15.79 -35.79
N GLY A 37 -0.18 15.75 -36.28
CA GLY A 37 0.80 16.84 -36.20
C GLY A 37 1.70 16.83 -34.95
N GLU A 38 1.70 15.74 -34.17
CA GLU A 38 2.53 15.62 -32.97
C GLU A 38 3.89 14.98 -33.28
N LEU A 39 4.96 15.45 -32.65
CA LEU A 39 6.29 14.84 -32.78
C LEU A 39 6.41 13.59 -31.89
N VAL A 40 6.47 12.43 -32.54
CA VAL A 40 6.56 11.11 -31.92
C VAL A 40 7.96 10.54 -32.12
N TYR A 41 8.52 9.97 -31.05
CA TYR A 41 9.83 9.31 -31.05
C TYR A 41 9.64 7.80 -30.92
N ALA A 42 10.20 7.03 -31.87
CA ALA A 42 10.10 5.59 -31.94
C ALA A 42 11.48 4.94 -31.75
N PHE A 43 11.55 3.82 -31.02
CA PHE A 43 12.80 3.10 -30.73
C PHE A 43 12.69 1.64 -31.17
N PRO A 44 12.86 1.35 -32.48
CA PRO A 44 12.59 0.03 -33.04
C PRO A 44 13.50 -1.07 -32.47
N ASP A 45 14.75 -0.74 -32.16
CA ASP A 45 15.73 -1.69 -31.64
C ASP A 45 15.57 -2.02 -30.15
N LEU A 46 14.86 -1.17 -29.39
CA LEU A 46 14.42 -1.53 -28.04
C LEU A 46 13.26 -2.54 -28.06
N MET A 47 12.48 -2.57 -29.13
CA MET A 47 11.40 -3.55 -29.28
C MET A 47 11.89 -4.95 -29.70
N THR A 48 13.05 -5.06 -30.35
CA THR A 48 13.60 -6.36 -30.79
C THR A 48 14.13 -7.20 -29.64
N THR A 49 14.57 -6.61 -28.52
CA THR A 49 14.97 -7.35 -27.31
C THR A 49 13.84 -8.17 -26.67
N VAL A 50 12.57 -7.87 -26.99
CA VAL A 50 11.40 -8.64 -26.50
C VAL A 50 11.01 -9.78 -27.45
N ARG A 51 11.54 -9.82 -28.69
CA ARG A 51 11.18 -10.81 -29.73
C ARG A 51 11.97 -12.13 -29.66
N GLY A 52 12.51 -12.49 -28.50
CA GLY A 52 12.84 -13.90 -28.27
C GLY A 52 11.55 -14.72 -28.35
N LYS A 53 11.48 -15.74 -29.21
CA LYS A 53 10.34 -16.68 -29.31
C LYS A 53 10.12 -17.42 -27.99
N ARG A 54 9.64 -16.76 -26.95
CA ARG A 54 8.99 -17.44 -25.84
C ARG A 54 7.59 -17.78 -26.32
N ARG A 55 7.32 -19.08 -26.43
CA ARG A 55 5.96 -19.61 -26.45
C ARG A 55 5.15 -18.84 -25.40
N PRO A 56 3.92 -18.37 -25.70
CA PRO A 56 3.04 -17.85 -24.66
C PRO A 56 2.87 -18.98 -23.65
N ARG A 57 3.64 -18.93 -22.56
CA ARG A 57 3.45 -19.86 -21.47
C ARG A 57 2.22 -19.32 -20.79
N GLU A 58 1.12 -20.04 -20.96
CA GLU A 58 -0.10 -19.72 -20.22
C GLU A 58 0.31 -19.59 -18.75
N PRO A 59 0.10 -18.42 -18.13
CA PRO A 59 0.55 -18.19 -16.77
C PRO A 59 -0.04 -19.29 -15.90
N ASP A 60 0.75 -19.86 -14.98
CA ASP A 60 0.23 -20.94 -14.14
C ASP A 60 -1.07 -20.46 -13.48
N PRO A 61 -2.13 -21.27 -13.50
CA PRO A 61 -3.41 -20.91 -12.93
C PRO A 61 -3.29 -20.37 -11.51
N ALA A 62 -4.18 -19.44 -11.14
CA ALA A 62 -4.14 -18.80 -9.82
C ALA A 62 -4.18 -19.82 -8.66
N TRP A 63 -4.90 -20.93 -8.82
CA TRP A 63 -4.97 -22.00 -7.81
C TRP A 63 -3.70 -22.87 -7.69
N LEU A 64 -2.80 -22.81 -8.68
CA LEU A 64 -1.46 -23.43 -8.58
C LEU A 64 -0.44 -22.47 -7.95
N ARG A 65 -0.80 -21.19 -7.80
CA ARG A 65 -0.03 -20.22 -7.02
C ARG A 65 -0.55 -20.26 -5.59
N LEU A 66 -0.07 -21.23 -4.82
CA LEU A 66 -0.24 -21.21 -3.37
C LEU A 66 0.58 -20.04 -2.83
N GLU A 67 -0.05 -18.87 -2.79
CA GLU A 67 0.51 -17.71 -2.10
C GLU A 67 0.70 -18.12 -0.64
N PRO A 68 1.89 -17.91 -0.06
CA PRO A 68 2.10 -18.21 1.34
C PRO A 68 1.05 -17.44 2.15
N PRO A 69 0.47 -18.06 3.19
CA PRO A 69 -0.55 -17.40 3.99
C PRO A 69 0.04 -16.10 4.54
N ARG A 70 -0.56 -14.98 4.15
CA ARG A 70 -0.14 -13.67 4.66
C ARG A 70 -0.43 -13.64 6.15
N GLU A 71 0.54 -13.16 6.91
CA GLU A 71 0.35 -12.98 8.35
C GLU A 71 -0.76 -11.95 8.58
N LEU A 72 -1.75 -12.30 9.40
CA LEU A 72 -2.93 -11.45 9.65
C LEU A 72 -2.55 -10.12 10.32
N THR A 73 -1.52 -10.11 11.17
CA THR A 73 -1.09 -8.93 11.92
C THR A 73 0.41 -8.63 11.85
N GLY A 74 1.26 -9.57 11.41
CA GLY A 74 2.72 -9.38 11.39
C GLY A 74 3.40 -9.28 12.76
N ASN A 75 2.68 -9.58 13.85
CA ASN A 75 3.16 -9.36 15.21
C ASN A 75 4.05 -10.52 15.70
N THR A 76 5.15 -10.17 16.37
CA THR A 76 5.95 -11.16 17.10
C THR A 76 5.16 -11.77 18.27
N ALA A 77 5.57 -12.96 18.73
CA ALA A 77 4.95 -13.62 19.89
C ALA A 77 4.93 -12.72 21.14
N GLY A 78 5.99 -11.92 21.35
CA GLY A 78 6.06 -10.96 22.45
C GLY A 78 5.03 -9.83 22.32
N ALA A 79 4.85 -9.28 21.12
CA ALA A 79 3.83 -8.26 20.88
C ALA A 79 2.41 -8.79 21.16
N ASN A 80 2.10 -10.01 20.71
CA ASN A 80 0.82 -10.65 21.01
C ASN A 80 0.62 -10.91 22.51
N ALA A 81 1.68 -11.29 23.24
CA ALA A 81 1.61 -11.49 24.68
C ALA A 81 1.29 -10.18 25.44
N VAL A 82 1.90 -9.06 25.03
CA VAL A 82 1.60 -7.73 25.60
C VAL A 82 0.16 -7.32 25.33
N VAL A 83 -0.32 -7.49 24.09
CA VAL A 83 -1.71 -7.18 23.72
C VAL A 83 -2.70 -8.05 24.51
N ALA A 84 -2.43 -9.35 24.64
CA ALA A 84 -3.25 -10.24 25.44
C ALA A 84 -3.26 -9.81 26.92
N GLY A 85 -2.10 -9.44 27.47
CA GLY A 85 -1.98 -8.95 28.84
C GLY A 85 -2.78 -7.67 29.10
N MET A 86 -2.71 -6.69 28.20
CA MET A 86 -3.45 -5.44 28.34
C MET A 86 -4.97 -5.65 28.29
N ASN A 87 -5.44 -6.49 27.36
CA ASN A 87 -6.87 -6.82 27.28
C ASN A 87 -7.35 -7.61 28.51
N ALA A 88 -6.55 -8.58 28.96
CA ALA A 88 -6.85 -9.34 30.17
C ALA A 88 -6.90 -8.44 31.41
N PHE A 89 -5.96 -7.51 31.55
CA PHE A 89 -5.96 -6.51 32.62
C PHE A 89 -7.23 -5.66 32.58
N THR A 90 -7.58 -5.10 31.41
CA THR A 90 -8.81 -4.30 31.26
C THR A 90 -10.06 -5.08 31.66
N LEU A 91 -10.14 -6.34 31.25
CA LEU A 91 -11.29 -7.19 31.54
C LEU A 91 -11.38 -7.53 33.03
N VAL A 92 -10.26 -7.91 33.66
CA VAL A 92 -10.20 -8.18 35.11
C VAL A 92 -10.48 -6.92 35.92
N ALA A 93 -9.87 -5.79 35.56
CA ALA A 93 -10.09 -4.52 36.23
C ALA A 93 -11.54 -4.09 36.13
N SER A 94 -12.15 -4.17 34.93
CA SER A 94 -13.56 -3.84 34.73
C SER A 94 -14.48 -4.77 35.53
N ALA A 95 -14.24 -6.08 35.50
CA ALA A 95 -15.04 -7.05 36.25
C ALA A 95 -14.94 -6.82 37.76
N THR A 96 -13.74 -6.50 38.28
CA THR A 96 -13.52 -6.37 39.73
C THR A 96 -13.75 -4.95 40.28
N ALA A 97 -13.81 -3.93 39.41
CA ALA A 97 -13.96 -2.53 39.79
C ALA A 97 -15.17 -2.25 40.71
N PRO A 98 -16.36 -2.85 40.54
CA PRO A 98 -17.50 -2.59 41.43
C PRO A 98 -17.25 -2.94 42.90
N TRP A 99 -16.39 -3.94 43.17
CA TRP A 99 -16.09 -4.40 44.53
C TRP A 99 -14.86 -3.72 45.14
N PHE A 100 -13.86 -3.38 44.33
CA PHE A 100 -12.59 -2.85 44.84
C PHE A 100 -12.40 -1.36 44.57
N ILE A 101 -12.77 -0.86 43.39
CA ILE A 101 -12.47 0.52 42.96
C ILE A 101 -13.62 1.44 43.34
N PHE A 102 -14.85 1.09 42.97
CA PHE A 102 -16.02 1.96 43.13
C PHE A 102 -16.31 2.35 44.59
N PRO A 103 -16.21 1.44 45.59
CA PRO A 103 -16.43 1.81 46.99
C PRO A 103 -15.40 2.81 47.51
N ARG A 104 -14.14 2.74 47.04
CA ARG A 104 -13.07 3.66 47.41
C ARG A 104 -13.26 5.06 46.81
N LEU A 105 -13.99 5.14 45.70
CA LEU A 105 -14.32 6.40 45.01
C LEU A 105 -15.69 6.98 45.44
N GLY A 106 -16.37 6.34 46.41
CA GLY A 106 -17.72 6.76 46.83
C GLY A 106 -18.83 6.41 45.84
N LEU A 107 -18.56 5.60 44.82
CA LEU A 107 -19.50 5.14 43.80
C LEU A 107 -20.25 3.86 44.23
N GLY A 108 -20.45 3.68 45.53
CA GLY A 108 -21.12 2.52 46.11
C GLY A 108 -22.60 2.76 46.40
N GLY A 109 -23.36 1.67 46.53
CA GLY A 109 -24.76 1.71 46.99
C GLY A 109 -25.81 1.84 45.89
N THR A 110 -27.08 1.78 46.29
CA THR A 110 -28.24 1.72 45.39
C THR A 110 -28.41 2.97 44.53
N ALA A 111 -28.13 4.15 45.07
CA ALA A 111 -28.21 5.41 44.33
C ALA A 111 -27.18 5.49 43.19
N ALA A 112 -25.93 5.10 43.46
CA ALA A 112 -24.87 5.02 42.44
C ALA A 112 -25.22 3.99 41.35
N PHE A 113 -25.79 2.84 41.72
CA PHE A 113 -26.24 1.83 40.77
C PHE A 113 -27.35 2.36 39.84
N VAL A 114 -28.38 3.02 40.39
CA VAL A 114 -29.45 3.62 39.59
C VAL A 114 -28.88 4.67 38.63
N ALA A 115 -27.99 5.54 39.12
CA ALA A 115 -27.38 6.59 38.30
C ALA A 115 -26.43 6.05 37.22
N LEU A 116 -25.71 4.94 37.43
CA LEU A 116 -24.75 4.40 36.46
C LEU A 116 -25.36 3.40 35.48
N VAL A 117 -26.47 2.74 35.83
CA VAL A 117 -27.01 1.59 35.06
C VAL A 117 -28.36 1.90 34.42
N LEU A 118 -29.23 2.66 35.11
CA LEU A 118 -30.59 2.91 34.65
C LEU A 118 -30.76 4.28 33.96
N VAL A 119 -29.86 5.22 34.22
CA VAL A 119 -29.85 6.56 33.60
C VAL A 119 -28.48 6.75 32.93
N PRO A 120 -28.32 6.40 31.65
CA PRO A 120 -27.04 6.51 30.96
C PRO A 120 -26.60 7.97 30.73
#